data_AF-A0A224YEP6-F1
#
_entry.id   AF-A0A224YEP6-F1
#
_cell.length_a   1.000
_cell.length_b   1.000
_cell.length_c   1.000
_cell.angle_alpha   90.00
_cell.angle_beta   90.00
_cell.angle_gamma   90.00
#
_symmetry.space_group_name_H-M   'P 1'
#
loop_
_entity.id
_entity.type
_entity.pdbx_description
1 polymer ?
#
loop_
_entity_poly.entity_id
_entity_poly.type
_entity_poly.pdbx_seq_one_letter_code
_entity_poly.pdbx_strand_id
1 'polypeptide(L)'
;MTELQFLVVNDRKSAHLRNHLEQRVSFAVHQETEEEPVWTTMEGGKDDVFIFDRCGRLAFYVPFPISLVLPGHLPVVEDSLRRAYDGEPCGLTCEEPTERNPRNTDNSDRRNSLGWRVLHMFFGGGQDDESQECDERKQMQMRVCCHPNSRTQSPYCRQAPSCQELGAACGS
;
A
#
# COMPACT_ATOMS: atom_id res chain seq x y z
N MET A 1 -1.97 5.00 -19.65
CA MET A 1 -2.16 4.22 -18.41
C MET A 1 -3.50 3.51 -18.49
N THR A 2 -3.52 2.24 -18.84
CA THR A 2 -4.73 1.40 -18.96
C THR A 2 -4.71 0.29 -17.90
N GLU A 3 -5.87 -0.32 -17.59
CA GLU A 3 -5.97 -1.45 -16.64
C GLU A 3 -5.56 -1.11 -15.19
N LEU A 4 -5.82 0.12 -14.76
CA LEU A 4 -5.72 0.53 -13.36
C LEU A 4 -6.99 0.20 -12.59
N GLN A 5 -6.82 -0.36 -11.41
CA GLN A 5 -7.88 -0.58 -10.43
C GLN A 5 -7.50 0.16 -9.14
N PHE A 6 -8.31 1.16 -8.78
CA PHE A 6 -8.22 1.80 -7.48
C PHE A 6 -9.13 1.07 -6.52
N LEU A 7 -8.64 0.82 -5.32
CA LEU A 7 -9.48 0.34 -4.24
C LEU A 7 -9.10 0.99 -2.90
N VAL A 8 -10.10 1.19 -2.06
CA VAL A 8 -9.93 1.58 -0.67
C VAL A 8 -10.19 0.35 0.20
N VAL A 9 -9.37 0.14 1.22
CA VAL A 9 -9.66 -0.80 2.31
C VAL A 9 -9.98 0.00 3.55
N ASN A 10 -11.14 -0.26 4.12
CA ASN A 10 -11.59 0.31 5.37
C ASN A 10 -11.25 -0.65 6.52
N ASP A 11 -10.69 -0.14 7.62
CA ASP A 11 -10.40 -0.93 8.83
C ASP A 11 -11.67 -1.48 9.46
N ARG A 12 -11.53 -2.63 10.11
CA ARG A 12 -12.62 -3.28 10.82
C ARG A 12 -13.22 -2.41 11.93
N LYS A 13 -12.41 -1.62 12.66
CA LYS A 13 -12.92 -0.71 13.72
C LYS A 13 -13.71 0.47 13.15
N SER A 14 -13.52 0.77 11.85
CA SER A 14 -14.16 1.90 11.16
C SER A 14 -15.31 1.48 10.24
N ALA A 15 -15.88 0.28 10.42
CA ALA A 15 -16.93 -0.27 9.56
C ALA A 15 -18.17 0.64 9.41
N HIS A 16 -18.49 1.42 10.45
CA HIS A 16 -19.58 2.40 10.44
C HIS A 16 -19.40 3.54 9.42
N LEU A 17 -18.16 3.79 8.96
CA LEU A 17 -17.84 4.84 7.97
C LEU A 17 -17.87 4.34 6.52
N ARG A 18 -18.09 3.04 6.29
CA ARG A 18 -18.07 2.45 4.96
C ARG A 18 -18.98 3.16 3.96
N ASN A 19 -20.23 3.41 4.34
CA ASN A 19 -21.20 4.07 3.45
C ASN A 19 -20.75 5.49 3.05
N HIS A 20 -20.10 6.21 3.98
CA HIS A 20 -19.55 7.54 3.69
C HIS A 20 -18.37 7.45 2.72
N LEU A 21 -17.54 6.41 2.79
CA LEU A 21 -16.48 6.16 1.83
C LEU A 21 -17.05 5.85 0.45
N GLU A 22 -18.00 4.92 0.37
CA GLU A 22 -18.65 4.52 -0.90
C GLU A 22 -19.31 5.72 -1.60
N GLN A 23 -19.80 6.72 -0.87
CA GLN A 23 -20.36 7.95 -1.43
C GLN A 23 -19.30 8.94 -1.96
N ARG A 24 -18.05 8.82 -1.51
CA ARG A 24 -16.96 9.75 -1.83
C ARG A 24 -16.05 9.27 -2.96
N VAL A 25 -16.06 7.98 -3.26
CA VAL A 25 -15.19 7.39 -4.29
C VAL A 25 -16.02 6.72 -5.38
N SER A 26 -15.48 6.71 -6.60
CA SER A 26 -16.11 6.04 -7.75
C SER A 26 -15.57 4.63 -7.99
N PHE A 27 -14.82 4.08 -7.03
CA PHE A 27 -14.11 2.81 -7.15
C PHE A 27 -14.37 1.94 -5.91
N ALA A 28 -13.88 0.70 -5.92
CA ALA A 28 -14.25 -0.30 -4.91
C ALA A 28 -13.82 0.10 -3.49
N VAL A 29 -14.73 -0.04 -2.54
CA VAL A 29 -14.45 0.05 -1.10
C VAL A 29 -14.59 -1.36 -0.52
N HIS A 30 -13.49 -1.89 -0.02
CA HIS A 30 -13.44 -3.16 0.69
C HIS A 30 -13.46 -2.91 2.19
N GLN A 31 -14.23 -3.71 2.91
CA GLN A 31 -14.28 -3.68 4.36
C GLN A 31 -13.45 -4.85 4.89
N GLU A 32 -12.47 -4.57 5.74
CA GLU A 32 -11.72 -5.63 6.43
C GLU A 32 -12.67 -6.48 7.30
N THR A 33 -12.46 -7.81 7.25
CA THR A 33 -13.12 -8.79 8.12
C THR A 33 -12.09 -9.56 8.93
N GLU A 34 -12.55 -10.43 9.83
CA GLU A 34 -11.63 -11.29 10.60
C GLU A 34 -10.97 -12.37 9.73
N GLU A 35 -11.67 -12.85 8.71
CA GLU A 35 -11.19 -13.84 7.74
C GLU A 35 -10.20 -13.24 6.74
N GLU A 36 -10.31 -11.94 6.48
CA GLU A 36 -9.44 -11.19 5.57
C GLU A 36 -8.79 -10.00 6.32
N PRO A 37 -7.81 -10.24 7.21
CA PRO A 37 -7.17 -9.21 8.04
C PRO A 37 -6.13 -8.42 7.24
N VAL A 38 -6.59 -7.70 6.22
CA VAL A 38 -5.74 -7.01 5.24
C VAL A 38 -4.81 -5.99 5.91
N TRP A 39 -5.27 -5.29 6.95
CA TRP A 39 -4.46 -4.24 7.60
C TRP A 39 -3.21 -4.82 8.26
N THR A 40 -3.39 -5.86 9.08
CA THR A 40 -2.29 -6.57 9.72
C THR A 40 -1.40 -7.28 8.70
N THR A 41 -2.00 -7.92 7.69
CA THR A 41 -1.25 -8.65 6.64
C THR A 41 -0.33 -7.73 5.85
N MET A 42 -0.77 -6.51 5.57
CA MET A 42 0.00 -5.52 4.82
C MET A 42 0.93 -4.68 5.71
N GLU A 43 0.85 -4.87 7.03
CA GLU A 43 1.45 -4.00 8.06
C GLU A 43 1.10 -2.51 7.85
N GLY A 44 -0.03 -2.23 7.19
CA GLY A 44 -0.33 -0.89 6.72
C GLY A 44 -0.91 0.01 7.81
N GLY A 45 -0.50 1.28 7.79
CA GLY A 45 -1.07 2.31 8.63
C GLY A 45 -2.11 3.15 7.90
N LYS A 46 -2.75 4.05 8.66
CA LYS A 46 -3.72 4.99 8.11
C LYS A 46 -3.10 5.85 7.00
N ASP A 47 -3.89 6.05 5.96
CA ASP A 47 -3.62 6.76 4.72
C ASP A 47 -2.43 6.20 3.91
N ASP A 48 -1.97 4.98 4.20
CA ASP A 48 -0.92 4.34 3.40
C ASP A 48 -1.44 3.89 2.03
N VAL A 49 -0.56 3.98 1.04
CA VAL A 49 -0.85 3.55 -0.33
C VAL A 49 0.11 2.45 -0.75
N PHE A 50 -0.45 1.34 -1.23
CA PHE A 50 0.28 0.23 -1.83
C PHE A 50 -0.04 0.17 -3.33
N ILE A 51 0.99 0.10 -4.17
CA ILE A 51 0.87 0.02 -5.61
C ILE A 51 1.41 -1.32 -6.04
N PHE A 52 0.55 -2.15 -6.61
CA PHE A 52 0.89 -3.47 -7.15
C PHE A 52 1.03 -3.42 -8.66
N ASP A 53 2.04 -4.12 -9.17
CA ASP A 53 2.20 -4.34 -10.60
C ASP A 53 1.13 -5.26 -11.18
N ARG A 54 1.06 -5.35 -12.51
CA ARG A 54 0.09 -6.18 -13.22
C ARG A 54 0.21 -7.69 -12.97
N CYS A 55 1.29 -8.13 -12.32
CA CYS A 55 1.51 -9.50 -11.84
C CYS A 55 1.15 -9.67 -10.36
N GLY A 56 0.61 -8.64 -9.72
CA GLY A 56 0.18 -8.67 -8.33
C GLY A 56 1.32 -8.52 -7.31
N ARG A 57 2.50 -8.06 -7.73
CA ARG A 57 3.63 -7.87 -6.81
C ARG A 57 3.71 -6.42 -6.36
N LEU A 58 4.11 -6.20 -5.11
CA LEU A 58 4.21 -4.86 -4.55
C LEU A 58 5.32 -4.07 -5.26
N ALA A 59 4.95 -3.07 -6.03
CA ALA A 59 5.88 -2.17 -6.71
C ALA A 59 6.31 -1.03 -5.78
N PHE A 60 5.35 -0.37 -5.12
CA PHE A 60 5.62 0.72 -4.19
C PHE A 60 4.76 0.65 -2.95
N TYR A 61 5.34 1.02 -1.82
CA TYR A 61 4.66 1.40 -0.59
C TYR A 61 4.94 2.87 -0.35
N VAL A 62 3.88 3.66 -0.17
CA VAL A 62 3.95 5.10 0.09
C VAL A 62 3.29 5.36 1.43
N PRO A 63 4.07 5.55 2.51
CA PRO A 63 3.52 5.77 3.83
C PRO A 63 2.94 7.18 3.99
N PHE A 64 1.92 7.35 4.82
CA PHE A 64 1.52 8.65 5.34
C PHE A 64 2.66 9.24 6.23
N PRO A 65 2.95 10.56 6.15
CA PRO A 65 2.21 11.60 5.42
C PRO A 65 2.62 11.80 3.95
N ILE A 66 3.58 11.02 3.42
CA ILE A 66 4.06 11.16 2.04
C ILE A 66 2.97 10.80 1.01
N SER A 67 2.03 9.95 1.40
CA SER A 67 0.87 9.56 0.58
C SER A 67 -0.18 10.67 0.38
N LEU A 68 -0.07 11.81 1.07
CA LEU A 68 -1.05 12.89 0.97
C LEU A 68 -1.12 13.46 -0.46
N VAL A 69 -2.33 13.44 -1.03
CA VAL A 69 -2.63 14.00 -2.36
C VAL A 69 -3.38 15.33 -2.20
N LEU A 70 -2.68 16.35 -1.69
CA LEU A 70 -3.22 17.70 -1.53
C LEU A 70 -2.54 18.70 -2.48
N PRO A 71 -3.24 19.75 -2.95
CA PRO A 71 -2.62 20.85 -3.68
C PRO A 71 -1.41 21.40 -2.91
N GLY A 72 -0.29 21.61 -3.61
CA GLY A 72 0.96 22.11 -3.01
C GLY A 72 1.87 21.06 -2.38
N HIS A 73 1.48 19.77 -2.35
CA HIS A 73 2.34 18.67 -1.93
C HIS A 73 2.99 17.97 -3.14
N LEU A 74 4.13 17.31 -2.91
CA LEU A 74 4.75 16.48 -3.95
C LEU A 74 3.79 15.32 -4.31
N PRO A 75 3.49 15.08 -5.60
CA PRO A 75 2.53 14.06 -6.02
C PRO A 75 3.16 12.66 -5.98
N VAL A 76 3.63 12.22 -4.81
CA VAL A 76 4.46 11.00 -4.67
C VAL A 76 3.69 9.75 -5.06
N VAL A 77 2.39 9.67 -4.75
CA VAL A 77 1.53 8.55 -5.17
C VAL A 77 1.45 8.48 -6.70
N GLU A 78 1.25 9.62 -7.36
CA GLU A 78 1.15 9.69 -8.81
C GLU A 78 2.49 9.37 -9.50
N ASP A 79 3.59 9.91 -9.00
CA ASP A 79 4.93 9.64 -9.53
C ASP A 79 5.31 8.17 -9.35
N SER A 80 5.03 7.59 -8.17
CA SER A 80 5.25 6.18 -7.90
C SER A 80 4.42 5.30 -8.83
N LEU A 81 3.15 5.67 -9.08
CA LEU A 81 2.27 4.95 -9.99
C LEU A 81 2.78 5.00 -11.44
N ARG A 82 3.22 6.17 -11.91
CA ARG A 82 3.81 6.33 -13.25
C ARG A 82 5.07 5.49 -13.40
N ARG A 83 5.98 5.55 -12.43
CA ARG A 83 7.21 4.72 -12.42
C ARG A 83 6.92 3.24 -12.37
N ALA A 84 5.90 2.83 -11.62
CA ALA A 84 5.47 1.45 -11.59
C ALA A 84 5.01 1.04 -12.98
N TYR A 85 4.08 1.80 -13.56
CA TYR A 85 3.48 1.55 -14.87
C TYR A 85 4.49 1.51 -16.03
N ASP A 86 5.45 2.44 -16.03
CA ASP A 86 6.47 2.59 -17.09
C ASP A 86 7.68 1.67 -16.87
N GLY A 87 7.79 1.03 -15.71
CA GLY A 87 8.91 0.15 -15.35
C GLY A 87 8.82 -1.24 -16.00
N GLU A 88 9.59 -2.19 -15.45
CA GLU A 88 9.52 -3.61 -15.84
C GLU A 88 8.59 -4.37 -14.88
N PRO A 89 7.27 -4.44 -15.17
CA PRO A 89 6.34 -5.22 -14.36
C PRO A 89 6.76 -6.69 -14.38
N CYS A 90 6.44 -7.42 -13.33
CA CYS A 90 6.72 -8.87 -13.27
C CYS A 90 8.21 -9.28 -13.22
N GLY A 91 9.16 -8.33 -13.23
CA GLY A 91 10.59 -8.59 -13.00
C GLY A 91 11.16 -9.51 -14.08
N LEU A 92 12.31 -10.16 -13.81
CA LEU A 92 12.94 -11.04 -14.80
C LEU A 92 12.17 -12.35 -15.05
N THR A 93 11.36 -12.80 -14.07
CA THR A 93 10.51 -13.99 -14.19
C THR A 93 9.16 -13.73 -13.54
N CYS A 94 8.09 -13.75 -14.34
CA CYS A 94 6.75 -14.00 -13.82
C CYS A 94 6.75 -15.47 -13.37
N GLU A 95 6.72 -15.75 -12.08
CA GLU A 95 6.33 -17.10 -11.64
C GLU A 95 4.85 -17.25 -11.99
N GLU A 96 4.57 -18.05 -13.03
CA GLU A 96 3.21 -18.49 -13.33
C GLU A 96 2.63 -19.12 -12.06
N PRO A 97 1.38 -18.79 -11.65
CA PRO A 97 0.76 -19.42 -10.50
C PRO A 97 0.76 -20.93 -10.71
N THR A 98 1.50 -21.66 -9.88
CA THR A 98 1.62 -23.11 -9.99
C THR A 98 0.26 -23.76 -9.76
N GLU A 99 -0.20 -24.41 -10.83
CA GLU A 99 -1.31 -25.34 -10.95
C GLU A 99 -2.74 -24.77 -10.99
N ARG A 100 -3.21 -24.50 -12.22
CA ARG A 100 -4.58 -24.81 -12.60
C ARG A 100 -4.58 -25.80 -13.78
N ASN A 101 -4.91 -27.05 -13.45
CA ASN A 101 -5.29 -28.19 -14.30
C ASN A 101 -5.39 -27.90 -15.82
N PRO A 102 -4.53 -28.50 -16.67
CA PRO A 102 -4.50 -28.18 -18.09
C PRO A 102 -5.56 -28.98 -18.86
N ARG A 103 -6.80 -28.46 -18.90
CA ARG A 103 -7.78 -28.80 -19.96
C ARG A 103 -8.65 -27.62 -20.33
N ASN A 104 -8.11 -26.70 -21.12
CA ASN A 104 -8.82 -26.22 -22.31
C ASN A 104 -7.87 -25.41 -23.19
N THR A 105 -7.59 -25.94 -24.37
CA THR A 105 -7.03 -25.20 -25.49
C THR A 105 -8.08 -24.22 -25.99
N ASP A 106 -7.97 -22.96 -25.59
CA ASP A 106 -8.58 -21.86 -26.33
C ASP A 106 -7.64 -20.65 -26.36
N ASN A 107 -7.41 -20.18 -27.57
CA ASN A 107 -6.45 -19.18 -27.97
C ASN A 107 -6.90 -17.80 -27.42
N SER A 108 -6.44 -17.42 -26.23
CA SER A 108 -6.64 -16.06 -25.71
C SER A 108 -5.56 -15.67 -24.69
N ASP A 109 -4.41 -15.25 -25.20
CA ASP A 109 -3.27 -14.59 -24.53
C ASP A 109 -3.63 -13.23 -23.85
N ARG A 110 -4.80 -13.15 -23.20
CA ARG A 110 -5.28 -12.01 -22.40
C ARG A 110 -5.69 -12.39 -20.98
N ARG A 111 -5.43 -13.63 -20.52
CA ARG A 111 -6.07 -14.17 -19.30
C ARG A 111 -5.28 -14.13 -17.98
N ASN A 112 -4.04 -13.66 -17.93
CA ASN A 112 -3.27 -13.68 -16.67
C ASN A 112 -2.75 -12.31 -16.19
N SER A 113 -3.25 -11.19 -16.71
CA SER A 113 -2.96 -9.88 -16.10
C SER A 113 -4.00 -9.57 -15.05
N LEU A 114 -3.56 -9.37 -13.80
CA LEU A 114 -4.44 -8.95 -12.70
C LEU A 114 -4.79 -7.45 -12.77
N GLY A 115 -4.24 -6.72 -13.75
CA GLY A 115 -4.25 -5.26 -13.80
C GLY A 115 -3.36 -4.64 -12.72
N TRP A 116 -3.05 -3.35 -12.89
CA TRP A 116 -2.37 -2.57 -11.86
C TRP A 116 -3.34 -2.25 -10.74
N ARG A 117 -2.94 -2.41 -9.47
CA ARG A 117 -3.81 -2.12 -8.32
C ARG A 117 -3.21 -1.06 -7.43
N VAL A 118 -4.02 -0.07 -7.08
CA VAL A 118 -3.68 0.96 -6.09
C VAL A 118 -4.60 0.76 -4.90
N LEU A 119 -4.01 0.36 -3.78
CA LEU A 119 -4.67 0.05 -2.52
C LEU A 119 -4.45 1.21 -1.56
N HIS A 120 -5.53 1.88 -1.14
CA HIS A 120 -5.46 2.96 -0.16
C HIS A 120 -6.12 2.57 1.16
N MET A 121 -5.38 2.71 2.26
CA MET A 121 -5.82 2.31 3.60
C MET A 121 -6.39 3.52 4.35
N PHE A 122 -7.68 3.80 4.18
CA PHE A 122 -8.24 5.14 4.48
C PHE A 122 -8.52 5.41 5.97
N PHE A 123 -9.37 4.60 6.61
CA PHE A 123 -9.58 4.70 8.05
C PHE A 123 -8.85 3.54 8.66
N GLY A 124 -7.69 3.76 9.24
CA GLY A 124 -7.18 2.90 10.30
C GLY A 124 -7.86 3.38 11.56
N GLY A 125 -8.43 2.49 12.37
CA GLY A 125 -8.88 2.86 13.71
C GLY A 125 -7.69 3.38 14.49
N GLY A 126 -7.46 4.69 14.39
CA GLY A 126 -6.85 5.45 15.45
C GLY A 126 -7.77 5.24 16.63
N GLN A 127 -7.43 4.27 17.47
CA GLN A 127 -7.43 4.63 18.86
C GLN A 127 -6.67 5.95 18.93
N ASP A 128 -7.23 6.89 19.68
CA ASP A 128 -6.44 7.79 20.49
C ASP A 128 -5.53 6.92 21.39
N ASP A 129 -4.62 6.16 20.77
CA ASP A 129 -3.63 5.36 21.43
C ASP A 129 -2.66 6.41 21.92
N GLU A 130 -2.77 6.62 23.23
CA GLU A 130 -1.88 7.27 24.15
C GLU A 130 -0.47 6.62 24.11
N SER A 131 0.03 6.32 22.91
CA SER A 131 1.35 5.82 22.61
C SER A 131 2.26 7.02 22.57
N GLN A 132 3.03 7.19 23.66
CA GLN A 132 4.23 8.03 23.78
C GLN A 132 4.54 8.85 22.53
N GLU A 133 4.31 10.15 22.66
CA GLU A 133 4.57 11.22 21.70
C GLU A 133 5.93 11.05 20.97
N CYS A 134 5.94 10.18 19.97
CA CYS A 134 7.08 10.01 19.08
C CYS A 134 7.10 11.26 18.22
N ASP A 135 8.20 12.00 18.31
CA ASP A 135 8.49 13.13 17.44
C ASP A 135 8.09 12.80 15.99
N GLU A 136 7.26 13.64 15.37
CA GLU A 136 6.62 13.38 14.06
C GLU A 136 7.66 13.00 12.99
N ARG A 137 8.86 13.58 13.06
CA ARG A 137 9.97 13.26 12.18
C ARG A 137 10.51 11.86 12.44
N LYS A 138 10.66 11.42 13.69
CA LYS A 138 11.03 10.04 14.01
C LYS A 138 9.94 9.04 13.58
N GLN A 139 8.68 9.39 13.76
CA GLN A 139 7.56 8.55 13.29
C GLN A 139 7.60 8.39 11.77
N MET A 140 7.84 9.49 11.05
CA MET A 140 8.03 9.48 9.61
C MET A 140 9.26 8.65 9.20
N GLN A 141 10.39 8.80 9.89
CA GLN A 141 11.59 7.98 9.64
C GLN A 141 11.32 6.49 9.87
N MET A 142 10.60 6.13 10.92
CA MET A 142 10.23 4.74 11.19
C MET A 142 9.41 4.15 10.04
N ARG A 143 8.36 4.84 9.60
CA ARG A 143 7.50 4.35 8.50
C ARG A 143 8.24 4.29 7.15
N VAL A 144 9.08 5.28 6.86
CA VAL A 144 9.76 5.38 5.55
C VAL A 144 10.99 4.50 5.46
N CYS A 145 11.70 4.26 6.57
CA CYS A 145 13.01 3.62 6.54
C CYS A 145 13.05 2.24 7.20
N CYS A 146 12.06 1.90 8.01
CA CYS A 146 12.07 0.67 8.81
C CYS A 146 10.89 -0.27 8.56
N HIS A 147 9.84 0.24 7.92
CA HIS A 147 8.71 -0.59 7.53
C HIS A 147 9.13 -1.70 6.55
N PRO A 148 8.66 -2.95 6.69
CA PRO A 148 9.10 -4.06 5.83
C PRO A 148 8.82 -3.85 4.34
N ASN A 149 7.73 -3.13 4.02
CA ASN A 149 7.37 -2.81 2.64
C ASN A 149 8.09 -1.55 2.09
N SER A 150 8.90 -0.85 2.88
CA SER A 150 9.62 0.35 2.44
C SER A 150 10.85 0.04 1.60
N ARG A 151 11.08 0.86 0.56
CA ARG A 151 12.33 0.83 -0.22
C ARG A 151 13.39 1.68 0.49
N THR A 152 14.14 1.04 1.39
CA THR A 152 15.07 1.67 2.36
C THR A 152 16.33 2.33 1.78
N GLN A 153 16.53 2.30 0.46
CA GLN A 153 17.76 2.79 -0.19
C GLN A 153 17.80 4.32 -0.41
N SER A 154 16.80 5.06 0.08
CA SER A 154 16.74 6.52 -0.07
C SER A 154 17.89 7.23 0.68
N PRO A 155 18.47 8.32 0.12
CA PRO A 155 19.39 9.19 0.87
C PRO A 155 18.80 9.70 2.19
N TYR A 156 17.48 9.85 2.27
CA TYR A 156 16.78 10.21 3.51
C TYR A 156 17.04 9.19 4.63
N CYS A 157 16.98 7.89 4.32
CA CYS A 157 17.17 6.82 5.29
C CYS A 157 18.63 6.65 5.70
N ARG A 158 19.59 7.09 4.88
CA ARG A 158 21.01 7.09 5.26
C ARG A 158 21.34 8.06 6.40
N GLN A 159 20.50 9.06 6.63
CA GLN A 159 20.66 10.04 7.71
C GLN A 159 19.71 9.79 8.88
N ALA A 160 18.86 8.76 8.80
CA ALA A 160 17.94 8.40 9.87
C ALA A 160 18.66 7.59 10.96
N PRO A 161 18.20 7.63 12.22
CA PRO A 161 18.61 6.67 13.23
C PRO A 161 18.27 5.24 12.79
N SER A 162 18.91 4.26 13.42
CA SER A 162 18.63 2.85 13.14
C SER A 162 17.19 2.48 13.51
N CYS A 163 16.66 1.43 12.88
CA CYS A 163 15.31 0.95 13.17
C CYS A 163 15.12 0.48 14.61
N GLN A 164 16.20 0.01 15.26
CA GLN A 164 16.16 -0.33 16.67
C GLN A 164 16.02 0.92 17.55
N GLU A 165 16.74 2.00 17.24
CA GLU A 165 16.64 3.28 17.96
C GLU A 165 15.29 3.95 17.74
N LEU A 166 14.76 3.91 16.50
CA LEU A 166 13.45 4.45 16.17
C LEU A 166 12.33 3.64 16.85
N GLY A 167 12.41 2.30 16.84
CA GLY A 167 11.44 1.45 17.54
C GLY A 167 11.44 1.66 19.05
N ALA A 168 12.62 1.82 19.66
CA ALA A 168 12.74 2.16 21.08
C ALA A 168 12.16 3.55 21.42
N ALA A 169 12.21 4.49 20.47
CA ALA A 169 11.70 5.85 20.66
C ALA A 169 10.19 5.98 20.38
N CYS A 170 9.61 5.12 19.55
CA CYS A 170 8.26 5.31 19.03
C CYS A 170 7.26 4.19 19.39
N GLY A 171 7.68 3.23 20.21
CA GLY A 171 6.84 2.10 20.61
C GLY A 171 6.77 1.01 19.54
N SER A 172 6.50 -0.21 20.00
CA SER A 172 6.37 -1.42 19.15
C SER A 172 4.93 -1.65 18.75
#